data_AF-A0A4U5MED1-F1
#
_entry.id   AF-A0A4U5MED1-F1
#
_cell.length_a   1.000
_cell.length_b   1.000
_cell.length_c   1.000
_cell.angle_alpha   90.00
_cell.angle_beta   90.00
_cell.angle_gamma   90.00
#
_symmetry.space_group_name_H-M   'P 1'
#
loop_
_entity.id
_entity.type
_entity.pdbx_description
1 polymer ?
#
loop_
_entity_poly.entity_id
_entity_poly.type
_entity_poly.pdbx_seq_one_letter_code
_entity_poly.pdbx_strand_id
1 'polypeptide(L)'
;MVSTSSPANSDSELEFFRFDVVSCVGASLTVGQGTIVDILDTYKNCCGGKSPDEQLQQFGFATLEQFLESDCMAPYVRVDYTQSNVKIFRLKPNPETDHERKKVEKHREKVDRASKHFRGPYFE
;
A
#
# COMPACT_ATOMS: atom_id res chain seq x y z
N MET A 1 -16.84 -1.60 38.03
CA MET A 1 -17.32 -2.15 36.74
C MET A 1 -16.33 -1.70 35.68
N VAL A 2 -15.51 -2.63 35.17
CA VAL A 2 -14.60 -2.34 34.04
C VAL A 2 -15.49 -2.28 32.80
N SER A 3 -15.63 -1.09 32.22
CA SER A 3 -16.27 -0.92 30.92
C SER A 3 -15.35 -1.57 29.90
N THR A 4 -15.70 -2.77 29.45
CA THR A 4 -15.11 -3.40 28.27
C THR A 4 -15.50 -2.57 27.06
N SER A 5 -14.69 -1.58 26.72
CA SER A 5 -14.68 -0.98 25.39
C SER A 5 -14.19 -2.05 24.42
N SER A 6 -15.12 -2.82 23.86
CA SER A 6 -14.86 -3.59 22.64
C SER A 6 -14.25 -2.63 21.61
N PRO A 7 -13.09 -2.93 21.00
CA PRO A 7 -12.56 -2.09 19.94
C PRO A 7 -13.35 -2.41 18.67
N ALA A 8 -14.53 -1.82 18.53
CA ALA A 8 -15.43 -1.99 17.39
C ALA A 8 -14.92 -1.34 16.09
N ASN A 9 -13.66 -0.90 16.04
CA ASN A 9 -13.08 -0.17 14.91
C ASN A 9 -11.87 -0.87 14.27
N SER A 10 -11.27 -1.89 14.92
CA SER A 10 -9.97 -2.42 14.49
C SER A 10 -9.98 -3.17 13.16
N ASP A 11 -11.06 -3.89 12.82
CA ASP A 11 -11.13 -4.65 11.57
C ASP A 11 -11.27 -3.72 10.35
N SER A 12 -12.14 -2.71 10.41
CA SER A 12 -12.30 -1.76 9.31
C SER A 12 -11.06 -0.89 9.11
N GLU A 13 -10.44 -0.42 10.19
CA GLU A 13 -9.19 0.34 10.12
C GLU A 13 -8.03 -0.50 9.55
N LEU A 14 -7.98 -1.79 9.90
CA LEU A 14 -7.02 -2.73 9.35
C LEU A 14 -7.26 -2.99 7.87
N GLU A 15 -8.50 -3.10 7.41
CA GLU A 15 -8.82 -3.23 5.98
C GLU A 15 -8.40 -2.01 5.16
N PHE A 16 -8.65 -0.79 5.66
CA PHE A 16 -8.17 0.44 5.01
C PHE A 16 -6.65 0.49 4.97
N PHE A 17 -5.98 0.14 6.06
CA PHE A 17 -4.52 0.11 6.11
C PHE A 17 -3.93 -0.95 5.16
N ARG A 18 -4.53 -2.15 5.09
CA ARG A 18 -4.17 -3.16 4.08
C ARG A 18 -4.31 -2.61 2.67
N PHE A 19 -5.40 -1.88 2.39
CA PHE A 19 -5.63 -1.28 1.09
C PHE A 19 -4.57 -0.23 0.72
N ASP A 20 -4.19 0.62 1.66
CA ASP A 20 -3.14 1.62 1.46
C ASP A 20 -1.79 0.94 1.19
N VAL A 21 -1.44 -0.09 1.95
CA VAL A 21 -0.20 -0.85 1.75
C VAL A 21 -0.21 -1.58 0.41
N VAL A 22 -1.30 -2.26 0.04
CA VAL A 22 -1.47 -2.92 -1.27
C VAL A 22 -1.35 -1.91 -2.41
N SER A 23 -1.94 -0.73 -2.26
CA SER A 23 -1.85 0.35 -3.23
C SER A 23 -0.42 0.88 -3.33
N CYS A 24 0.31 1.02 -2.23
CA CYS A 24 1.71 1.42 -2.22
C CYS A 24 2.61 0.37 -2.86
N VAL A 25 2.39 -0.91 -2.57
CA VAL A 25 3.05 -2.02 -3.28
C VAL A 25 2.73 -1.89 -4.77
N GLY A 26 1.47 -1.71 -5.17
CA GLY A 26 1.11 -1.51 -6.58
C GLY A 26 1.78 -0.29 -7.23
N ALA A 27 1.84 0.84 -6.52
CA ALA A 27 2.39 2.12 -7.00
C ALA A 27 3.91 2.12 -7.08
N SER A 28 4.59 1.40 -6.18
CA SER A 28 6.05 1.20 -6.23
C SER A 28 6.46 0.48 -7.53
N LEU A 29 5.50 -0.07 -8.29
CA LEU A 29 5.70 -1.13 -9.25
C LEU A 29 5.07 -0.85 -10.60
N THR A 30 5.92 -0.49 -11.57
CA THR A 30 5.59 -0.59 -12.99
C THR A 30 5.35 -2.05 -13.44
N VAL A 31 5.67 -3.07 -12.62
CA VAL A 31 5.60 -4.51 -13.01
C VAL A 31 5.09 -5.49 -11.92
N GLY A 32 4.63 -5.01 -10.76
CA GLY A 32 4.10 -5.84 -9.68
C GLY A 32 5.10 -6.54 -8.72
N GLN A 33 6.35 -6.08 -8.57
CA GLN A 33 7.33 -6.63 -7.59
C GLN A 33 8.33 -5.66 -6.91
N GLY A 34 8.34 -5.49 -5.57
CA GLY A 34 9.15 -4.46 -4.88
C GLY A 34 9.88 -4.96 -3.64
N THR A 35 10.99 -4.31 -3.27
CA THR A 35 11.65 -4.58 -1.98
C THR A 35 10.93 -3.84 -0.85
N ILE A 36 11.20 -4.23 0.41
CA ILE A 36 10.64 -3.53 1.57
C ILE A 36 11.00 -2.04 1.59
N VAL A 37 12.21 -1.71 1.12
CA VAL A 37 12.72 -0.34 1.06
C VAL A 37 11.92 0.47 0.04
N ASP A 38 11.65 -0.08 -1.14
CA ASP A 38 10.88 0.60 -2.18
C ASP A 38 9.44 0.88 -1.73
N ILE A 39 8.85 -0.08 -1.02
CA ILE A 39 7.47 0.03 -0.50
C ILE A 39 7.41 1.10 0.59
N LEU A 40 8.40 1.15 1.49
CA LEU A 40 8.49 2.18 2.53
C LEU A 40 8.72 3.58 1.94
N ASP A 41 9.59 3.70 0.94
CA ASP A 41 9.85 4.98 0.27
C ASP A 41 8.59 5.49 -0.43
N THR A 42 7.90 4.61 -1.16
CA THR A 42 6.64 4.93 -1.83
C THR A 42 5.55 5.31 -0.83
N TYR A 43 5.42 4.56 0.27
CA TYR A 43 4.47 4.90 1.34
C TYR A 43 4.75 6.28 1.91
N LYS A 44 6.01 6.60 2.21
CA LYS A 44 6.41 7.94 2.68
C LYS A 44 6.08 9.02 1.65
N ASN A 45 6.36 8.78 0.37
CA ASN A 45 6.06 9.73 -0.69
C ASN A 45 4.55 9.98 -0.84
N CYS A 46 3.72 8.93 -0.72
CA CYS A 46 2.26 9.03 -0.79
C CYS A 46 1.64 9.66 0.47
N CYS A 47 2.21 9.40 1.65
CA CYS A 47 1.68 9.84 2.95
C CYS A 47 2.36 11.10 3.49
N GLY A 48 3.03 11.90 2.64
CA GLY A 48 3.62 13.19 3.03
C GLY A 48 4.78 13.08 4.02
N GLY A 49 5.60 12.04 3.89
CA GLY A 49 6.77 11.75 4.72
C GLY A 49 6.50 10.90 5.95
N LYS A 50 5.23 10.54 6.22
CA LYS A 50 4.88 9.70 7.37
C LYS A 50 5.26 8.24 7.14
N SER A 51 5.76 7.58 8.18
CA SER A 51 6.01 6.13 8.14
C SER A 51 4.75 5.36 8.57
N PRO A 52 4.60 4.11 8.12
CA PRO A 52 3.49 3.26 8.54
C PRO A 52 3.63 2.71 9.97
N ASP A 53 4.76 2.98 10.66
CA ASP A 53 5.12 2.32 11.92
C ASP A 53 4.10 2.56 13.05
N GLU A 54 3.57 3.79 13.17
CA GLU A 54 2.56 4.11 14.18
C GLU A 54 1.28 3.28 13.99
N GLN A 55 0.85 3.11 12.74
CA GLN A 55 -0.34 2.31 12.40
C GLN A 55 -0.06 0.81 12.58
N LEU A 56 1.12 0.34 12.17
CA LEU A 56 1.54 -1.05 12.37
C LEU A 56 1.53 -1.44 13.84
N GLN A 57 2.06 -0.58 14.73
CA GLN A 57 2.07 -0.82 16.17
C GLN A 57 0.66 -0.89 16.77
N GLN A 58 -0.27 -0.06 16.29
CA GLN A 58 -1.68 -0.11 16.71
C GLN A 58 -2.34 -1.45 16.34
N PHE A 59 -1.93 -2.06 15.23
CA PHE A 59 -2.38 -3.39 14.81
C PHE A 59 -1.53 -4.54 15.36
N GLY A 60 -0.52 -4.27 16.19
CA GLY A 60 0.32 -5.29 16.82
C GLY A 60 1.47 -5.83 15.95
N PHE A 61 1.83 -5.14 14.87
CA PHE A 61 2.97 -5.49 14.02
C PHE A 61 4.19 -4.61 14.36
N ALA A 62 5.37 -5.22 14.46
CA ALA A 62 6.60 -4.51 14.79
C ALA A 62 7.23 -3.82 13.56
N THR A 63 7.05 -4.40 12.37
CA THR A 63 7.60 -3.87 11.12
C THR A 63 6.64 -4.07 9.94
N LEU A 64 6.81 -3.28 8.88
CA LEU A 64 6.05 -3.45 7.64
C LEU A 64 6.32 -4.82 6.99
N GLU A 65 7.55 -5.33 7.12
CA GLU A 65 7.92 -6.66 6.63
C GLU A 65 7.10 -7.74 7.33
N GLN A 66 7.02 -7.71 8.67
CA GLN A 66 6.21 -8.65 9.44
C GLN A 66 4.72 -8.58 9.04
N PHE A 67 4.21 -7.38 8.77
CA PHE A 67 2.84 -7.18 8.32
C PHE A 67 2.60 -7.79 6.93
N LEU A 68 3.51 -7.57 5.97
CA LEU A 68 3.41 -8.13 4.62
C LEU A 68 3.52 -9.66 4.59
N GLU A 69 4.25 -10.24 5.55
CA GLU A 69 4.41 -11.70 5.71
C GLU A 69 3.28 -12.37 6.50
N SER A 70 2.43 -11.58 7.15
CA SER A 70 1.34 -12.11 7.98
C SER A 70 0.22 -12.73 7.15
N ASP A 71 -0.55 -13.62 7.77
CA ASP A 71 -1.74 -14.23 7.18
C ASP A 71 -2.77 -13.20 6.70
N CYS A 72 -2.75 -12.00 7.29
CA CYS A 72 -3.67 -10.94 6.95
C CYS A 72 -3.36 -10.27 5.59
N MET A 73 -2.11 -10.37 5.13
CA MET A 73 -1.67 -9.89 3.82
C MET A 73 -1.46 -11.02 2.81
N ALA A 74 -1.43 -12.28 3.26
CA ALA A 74 -1.33 -13.46 2.41
C ALA A 74 -2.28 -13.50 1.20
N PRO A 75 -3.55 -13.04 1.24
CA PRO A 75 -4.40 -13.02 0.04
C PRO A 75 -4.01 -11.96 -0.99
N TYR A 76 -3.27 -10.92 -0.62
CA TYR A 76 -2.95 -9.78 -1.48
C TYR A 76 -1.48 -9.76 -1.93
N VAL A 77 -0.57 -10.21 -1.07
CA VAL A 77 0.87 -10.15 -1.29
C VAL A 77 1.44 -11.57 -1.26
N ARG A 78 2.39 -11.85 -2.14
CA ARG A 78 3.27 -13.01 -2.06
C ARG A 78 4.71 -12.56 -1.87
N VAL A 79 5.46 -13.35 -1.14
CA VAL A 79 6.90 -13.14 -0.94
C VAL A 79 7.64 -14.09 -1.86
N ASP A 80 8.47 -13.54 -2.72
CA ASP A 80 9.38 -14.28 -3.60
C ASP A 80 10.82 -13.95 -3.19
N TYR A 81 11.78 -14.78 -3.60
CA TYR A 81 13.22 -14.51 -3.45
C TYR A 81 13.86 -14.44 -4.83
N THR A 82 14.75 -13.46 -5.02
CA THR A 82 15.56 -13.38 -6.25
C THR A 82 16.68 -14.42 -6.21
N GLN A 83 17.36 -14.64 -7.35
CA GLN A 83 18.54 -15.50 -7.41
C GLN A 83 19.67 -15.03 -6.48
N SER A 84 19.70 -13.74 -6.13
CA SER A 84 20.64 -13.15 -5.17
C SER A 84 20.16 -13.22 -3.72
N ASN A 85 19.12 -14.03 -3.44
CA ASN A 85 18.49 -14.19 -2.13
C ASN A 85 17.91 -12.89 -1.54
N VAL A 86 17.50 -11.95 -2.41
CA VAL A 86 16.82 -10.73 -2.00
C VAL A 86 15.32 -11.00 -1.92
N LYS A 87 14.72 -10.66 -0.78
CA LYS A 87 13.28 -10.77 -0.57
C LYS A 87 12.54 -9.70 -1.37
N ILE A 88 11.57 -10.14 -2.17
CA ILE A 88 10.73 -9.28 -3.00
C ILE A 88 9.25 -9.57 -2.72
N PHE A 89 8.47 -8.52 -2.55
CA PHE A 89 7.04 -8.57 -2.32
C PHE A 89 6.32 -8.30 -3.63
N ARG A 90 5.42 -9.20 -4.01
CA ARG A 90 4.63 -9.09 -5.23
C ARG A 90 3.15 -9.10 -4.91
N LEU A 91 2.37 -8.33 -5.66
CA LEU A 91 0.92 -8.46 -5.59
C LEU A 91 0.48 -9.77 -6.23
N LYS A 92 -0.40 -10.50 -5.54
CA LYS A 92 -1.10 -11.64 -6.14
C LYS A 92 -2.09 -11.10 -7.19
N PRO A 93 -2.24 -11.77 -8.35
CA PRO A 93 -3.33 -11.49 -9.25
C PRO A 93 -4.62 -11.99 -8.61
N ASN A 94 -5.31 -11.11 -7.86
CA ASN A 94 -6.64 -11.40 -7.33
C ASN A 94 -7.68 -10.66 -8.22
N PRO A 95 -8.74 -11.30 -8.72
CA PRO A 95 -9.80 -10.63 -9.49
C PRO A 95 -10.41 -9.41 -8.77
N GLU A 96 -10.42 -9.38 -7.44
CA GLU A 96 -10.83 -8.20 -6.65
C GLU A 96 -9.79 -7.06 -6.73
N THR A 97 -8.49 -7.39 -6.63
CA THR A 97 -7.41 -6.41 -6.86
C THR A 97 -7.31 -5.97 -8.31
N ASP A 98 -7.88 -6.68 -9.29
CA ASP A 98 -7.93 -6.26 -10.69
C ASP A 98 -9.01 -5.17 -10.90
N HIS A 99 -10.12 -5.27 -10.18
CA HIS A 99 -11.12 -4.21 -10.11
C HIS A 99 -10.56 -2.96 -9.40
N GLU A 100 -9.86 -3.15 -8.28
CA GLU A 100 -9.18 -2.08 -7.55
C GLU A 100 -7.99 -1.51 -8.35
N ARG A 101 -7.19 -2.34 -9.05
CA ARG A 101 -6.15 -1.89 -10.01
C ARG A 101 -6.76 -1.02 -11.07
N LYS A 102 -7.89 -1.41 -11.67
CA LYS A 102 -8.59 -0.57 -12.65
C LYS A 102 -9.05 0.75 -12.05
N LYS A 103 -9.46 0.80 -10.78
CA LYS A 103 -9.81 2.06 -10.10
C LYS A 103 -8.58 2.93 -9.83
N VAL A 104 -7.48 2.34 -9.36
CA VAL A 104 -6.22 3.05 -9.10
C VAL A 104 -5.59 3.55 -10.40
N GLU A 105 -5.55 2.74 -11.46
CA GLU A 105 -5.11 3.13 -12.80
C GLU A 105 -5.96 4.29 -13.35
N LYS A 106 -7.29 4.20 -13.20
CA LYS A 106 -8.22 5.28 -13.59
C LYS A 106 -8.08 6.54 -12.74
N HIS A 107 -7.74 6.40 -11.46
CA HIS A 107 -7.43 7.52 -10.58
C HIS A 107 -6.11 8.17 -11.00
N ARG A 108 -5.08 7.38 -11.28
CA ARG A 108 -3.77 7.83 -11.76
C ARG A 108 -3.87 8.53 -13.12
N GLU A 109 -4.66 8.01 -14.05
CA GLU A 109 -4.92 8.66 -15.35
C GLU A 109 -5.65 10.01 -15.15
N LYS A 110 -6.58 10.09 -14.19
CA LYS A 110 -7.22 11.36 -13.82
C LYS A 110 -6.24 12.36 -13.20
N VAL A 111 -5.36 11.90 -12.31
CA VAL A 111 -4.34 12.75 -11.67
C VAL A 111 -3.31 13.23 -12.70
N ASP A 112 -2.84 12.38 -13.60
CA ASP A 112 -1.93 12.73 -14.71
C ASP A 112 -2.59 13.72 -15.68
N ARG A 113 -3.87 13.50 -16.02
CA ARG A 113 -4.66 14.40 -16.87
C ARG A 113 -4.90 15.77 -16.21
N ALA A 114 -5.20 15.79 -14.91
CA ALA A 114 -5.34 17.02 -14.14
C ALA A 114 -4.00 17.78 -14.04
N SER A 115 -2.89 17.07 -13.86
CA SER A 115 -1.54 17.64 -13.82
C SER A 115 -1.11 18.20 -15.19
N LYS A 116 -1.58 17.63 -16.30
CA LYS A 116 -1.35 18.15 -17.66
C LYS A 116 -2.23 19.36 -18.01
N HIS A 117 -3.36 19.56 -17.34
CA HIS A 117 -4.21 20.75 -17.51
C HIS A 117 -3.80 21.94 -16.63
N PHE A 118 -2.84 21.76 -15.71
CA PHE A 118 -2.29 22.85 -14.89
C PHE A 118 -1.06 23.55 -15.49
N ARG A 119 -0.69 23.24 -16.74
CA ARG A 119 0.11 24.17 -17.57
C ARG A 119 -0.85 25.02 -18.39
N GLY A 120 -1.53 25.93 -17.70
CA GLY A 120 -2.19 27.06 -18.35
C GLY A 120 -1.14 27.98 -19.00
N PRO A 121 -1.45 28.60 -20.15
CA PRO A 121 -0.56 29.55 -20.82
C PRO A 121 -0.65 30.89 -20.08
N TYR A 122 0.24 31.11 -19.12
CA TYR A 122 0.48 32.44 -18.56
C TYR A 122 1.98 32.71 -18.54
N PHE A 123 2.54 32.80 -19.74
CA PHE A 123 3.81 33.48 -20.02
C PHE A 123 3.77 33.90 -21.50
N GLU A 124 3.08 35.01 -21.76
CA GLU A 124 3.45 36.06 -22.72
C GLU A 124 2.98 37.41 -22.16
#